data_AF-A0A9P7IZ85-F1
#
_entry.id   AF-A0A9P7IZ85-F1
#
_cell.length_a   1.000
_cell.length_b   1.000
_cell.length_c   1.000
_cell.angle_alpha   90.00
_cell.angle_beta   90.00
_cell.angle_gamma   90.00
#
_symmetry.space_group_name_H-M   'P 1'
#
loop_
_entity.id
_entity.type
_entity.pdbx_description
1 polymer ?
#
loop_
_entity_poly.entity_id
_entity_poly.type
_entity_poly.pdbx_seq_one_letter_code
_entity_poly.pdbx_strand_id
1 'polypeptide(L)'
;LAELQQYLKALPSNIPIPKESTYNFSNFSPDLDWTAEIGEAAAVNRELEVRFGSHAGGLKIMERGPETEAVVDVLETWIKKYPGDILLEKWTYDILEAARGL
;
A
#
# COMPACT_ATOMS: atom_id res chain seq x y z
N LEU A 1 1.92 11.68 -2.61
CA LEU A 1 1.74 11.04 -1.28
C LEU A 1 0.90 11.87 -0.32
N ALA A 2 1.09 13.18 -0.19
CA ALA A 2 0.24 14.02 0.68
C ALA A 2 -1.27 13.93 0.35
N GLU A 3 -1.62 13.92 -0.93
CA GLU A 3 -3.00 13.72 -1.36
C GLU A 3 -3.54 12.34 -0.99
N LEU A 4 -2.79 11.27 -1.26
CA LEU A 4 -3.14 9.91 -0.86
C LEU A 4 -3.43 9.83 0.65
N GLN A 5 -2.58 10.44 1.49
CA GLN A 5 -2.81 10.49 2.94
C GLN A 5 -4.15 11.13 3.30
N GLN A 6 -4.52 12.22 2.62
CA GLN A 6 -5.79 12.92 2.89
C GLN A 6 -6.99 12.03 2.55
N TYR A 7 -6.96 11.34 1.40
CA TYR A 7 -8.02 10.43 1.01
C TYR A 7 -8.14 9.22 1.95
N LEU A 8 -7.01 8.61 2.35
CA LEU A 8 -7.03 7.48 3.28
C LEU A 8 -7.58 7.87 4.66
N LYS A 9 -7.27 9.09 5.14
CA LYS A 9 -7.84 9.66 6.38
C LYS A 9 -9.34 9.96 6.28
N ALA A 10 -9.80 10.27 5.07
CA ALA A 10 -11.19 10.64 4.79
C ALA A 10 -12.06 9.47 4.34
N LEU A 11 -11.55 8.23 4.38
CA LEU A 11 -12.31 7.05 3.95
C LEU A 11 -13.67 6.97 4.68
N PRO A 12 -14.76 6.64 3.97
CA PRO A 12 -16.09 6.70 4.55
C PRO A 12 -16.27 5.72 5.72
N SER A 13 -17.14 6.07 6.67
CA SER A 13 -17.30 5.33 7.93
C SER A 13 -17.92 3.93 7.78
N ASN A 14 -18.47 3.60 6.61
CA ASN A 14 -18.99 2.27 6.28
C ASN A 14 -17.88 1.24 6.04
N ILE A 15 -16.65 1.68 5.74
CA ILE A 15 -15.47 0.81 5.71
C ILE A 15 -15.06 0.53 7.16
N PRO A 16 -14.85 -0.74 7.54
CA PRO A 16 -14.53 -1.07 8.92
C PRO A 16 -13.13 -0.59 9.32
N ILE A 17 -12.99 -0.23 10.60
CA ILE A 17 -11.69 -0.24 11.29
C ILE A 17 -11.61 -1.60 12.01
N PRO A 18 -10.85 -2.57 11.49
CA PRO A 18 -10.75 -3.87 12.12
C PRO A 18 -9.98 -3.78 13.46
N LYS A 19 -10.29 -4.69 14.38
CA LYS A 19 -9.53 -4.83 15.64
C LYS A 19 -8.10 -5.31 15.36
N GLU A 20 -7.95 -6.19 14.38
CA GLU A 20 -6.68 -6.71 13.86
C GLU A 20 -6.70 -6.52 12.34
N SER A 21 -5.88 -5.61 11.84
CA SER A 21 -5.83 -5.29 10.41
C SER A 21 -5.10 -6.38 9.64
N THR A 22 -5.64 -6.76 8.49
CA THR A 22 -4.96 -7.68 7.57
C THR A 22 -3.84 -6.99 6.78
N TYR A 23 -3.89 -5.65 6.67
CA TYR A 23 -2.88 -4.85 5.98
C TYR A 23 -1.56 -4.74 6.75
N ASN A 24 -1.61 -4.49 8.07
CA ASN A 24 -0.46 -4.49 8.99
C ASN A 24 0.76 -3.64 8.52
N PHE A 25 0.56 -2.56 7.75
CA PHE A 25 1.62 -1.76 7.11
C PHE A 25 2.59 -1.11 8.11
N SER A 26 2.20 -0.92 9.36
CA SER A 26 3.12 -0.45 10.41
C SER A 26 4.32 -1.38 10.60
N ASN A 27 4.15 -2.68 10.30
CA ASN A 27 5.20 -3.70 10.33
C ASN A 27 5.59 -4.16 8.91
N PHE A 28 5.60 -3.24 7.95
CA PHE A 28 6.01 -3.56 6.59
C PHE A 28 7.52 -3.87 6.52
N SER A 29 7.85 -5.05 6.01
CA SER A 29 9.20 -5.41 5.60
C SER A 29 9.10 -6.37 4.42
N PRO A 30 9.83 -6.15 3.31
CA PRO A 30 9.93 -7.17 2.28
C PRO A 30 10.60 -8.42 2.86
N ASP A 31 10.16 -9.57 2.40
CA ASP A 31 10.72 -10.86 2.79
C ASP A 31 12.17 -11.00 2.28
N LEU A 32 13.06 -11.50 3.13
CA LEU A 32 14.50 -11.58 2.83
C LEU A 32 14.85 -12.64 1.79
N ASP A 33 14.14 -13.77 1.79
CA ASP A 33 14.36 -14.83 0.82
C ASP A 33 13.93 -14.34 -0.58
N TRP A 34 12.78 -13.67 -0.66
CA TRP A 34 12.34 -13.04 -1.91
C TRP A 34 13.26 -11.88 -2.32
N THR A 35 13.73 -11.08 -1.36
CA THR A 35 14.68 -10.00 -1.66
C THR A 35 15.96 -10.55 -2.29
N ALA A 36 16.45 -11.70 -1.82
CA ALA A 36 17.62 -12.37 -2.38
C ALA A 36 17.35 -13.00 -3.76
N GLU A 37 16.14 -13.52 -3.98
CA GLU A 37 15.77 -14.21 -5.23
C GLU A 37 15.41 -13.26 -6.37
N ILE A 38 14.54 -12.28 -6.11
CA ILE A 38 13.93 -11.42 -7.14
C ILE A 38 14.35 -9.96 -7.03
N GLY A 39 15.17 -9.63 -6.03
CA GLY A 39 15.59 -8.26 -5.73
C GLY A 39 14.59 -7.51 -4.86
N GLU A 40 15.09 -6.49 -4.16
CA GLU A 40 14.37 -5.77 -3.12
C GLU A 40 13.12 -5.05 -3.65
N ALA A 41 13.21 -4.36 -4.80
CA ALA A 41 12.06 -3.66 -5.39
C ALA A 41 10.91 -4.63 -5.75
N ALA A 42 11.24 -5.79 -6.33
CA ALA A 42 10.25 -6.80 -6.66
C ALA A 42 9.67 -7.48 -5.41
N ALA A 43 10.47 -7.68 -4.37
CA ALA A 43 10.01 -8.18 -3.07
C ALA A 43 9.06 -7.19 -2.38
N VAL A 44 9.30 -5.88 -2.49
CA VAL A 44 8.38 -4.84 -2.00
C VAL A 44 7.05 -4.89 -2.76
N ASN A 45 7.07 -5.00 -4.09
CA ASN A 45 5.85 -5.17 -4.88
C ASN A 45 5.05 -6.38 -4.41
N ARG A 46 5.71 -7.53 -4.27
CA ARG A 46 5.07 -8.76 -3.78
C ARG A 46 4.46 -8.59 -2.39
N GLU A 47 5.16 -7.93 -1.47
CA GLU A 47 4.65 -7.70 -0.10
C GLU A 47 3.44 -6.75 -0.09
N LEU A 48 3.40 -5.76 -0.99
CA LEU A 48 2.21 -4.92 -1.20
C LEU A 48 1.03 -5.75 -1.74
N GLU A 49 1.26 -6.67 -2.68
CA GLU A 49 0.24 -7.59 -3.20
C GLU A 49 -0.29 -8.54 -2.13
N VAL A 50 0.56 -9.02 -1.21
CA VAL A 50 0.14 -9.88 -0.10
C VAL A 50 -0.85 -9.16 0.83
N ARG A 51 -0.64 -7.85 1.04
CA ARG A 51 -1.42 -7.05 2.01
C ARG A 51 -2.66 -6.44 1.39
N PHE A 52 -2.54 -5.76 0.25
CA PHE A 52 -3.70 -5.17 -0.44
C PHE A 52 -4.48 -6.17 -1.28
N GLY A 53 -3.88 -7.32 -1.62
CA GLY A 53 -4.34 -8.17 -2.70
C GLY A 53 -3.89 -7.65 -4.07
N SER A 54 -4.39 -8.29 -5.12
CA SER A 54 -4.09 -7.90 -6.50
C SER A 54 -4.62 -6.51 -6.83
N HIS A 55 -3.76 -5.65 -7.36
CA HIS A 55 -4.15 -4.35 -7.94
C HIS A 55 -4.54 -4.46 -9.43
N ALA A 56 -4.36 -5.64 -10.06
CA ALA A 56 -4.79 -5.88 -11.42
C ALA A 56 -6.32 -5.94 -11.53
N GLY A 57 -6.90 -5.02 -12.30
CA GLY A 57 -8.36 -4.91 -12.47
C GLY A 57 -9.05 -3.96 -11.49
N GLY A 58 -8.28 -3.21 -10.69
CA GLY A 58 -8.79 -2.21 -9.76
C GLY A 58 -8.62 -2.64 -8.31
N LEU A 59 -7.85 -1.87 -7.55
CA LEU A 59 -7.60 -2.09 -6.13
C LEU A 59 -8.88 -1.82 -5.33
N LYS A 60 -9.15 -2.66 -4.32
CA LYS A 60 -10.27 -2.49 -3.40
C LYS A 60 -9.75 -2.23 -2.00
N ILE A 61 -10.15 -1.09 -1.42
CA ILE A 61 -9.86 -0.79 -0.01
C ILE A 61 -10.93 -1.45 0.84
N MET A 62 -10.50 -2.39 1.68
CA MET A 62 -11.38 -3.22 2.51
C MET A 62 -11.40 -2.75 3.97
N GLU A 63 -10.40 -1.96 4.38
CA GLU A 63 -10.18 -1.51 5.74
C GLU A 63 -9.78 -0.03 5.75
N ARG A 64 -10.13 0.70 6.80
CA ARG A 64 -9.63 2.05 7.08
C ARG A 64 -8.97 2.11 8.46
N GLY A 65 -8.29 3.22 8.73
CA GLY A 65 -7.63 3.47 10.00
C GLY A 65 -6.11 3.42 9.90
N PRO A 66 -5.39 3.34 11.04
CA PRO A 66 -3.96 3.57 11.10
C PRO A 66 -3.13 2.67 10.18
N GLU A 67 -3.48 1.39 10.10
CA GLU A 67 -2.76 0.45 9.24
C GLU A 67 -2.95 0.75 7.76
N THR A 68 -4.17 1.11 7.32
CA THR A 68 -4.39 1.56 5.94
C THR A 68 -3.62 2.84 5.64
N GLU A 69 -3.59 3.80 6.57
CA GLU A 69 -2.86 5.06 6.42
C GLU A 69 -1.34 4.85 6.36
N ALA A 70 -0.79 3.88 7.09
CA ALA A 70 0.64 3.61 7.17
C ALA A 70 1.26 3.17 5.83
N VAL A 71 0.45 2.75 4.83
CA VAL A 71 0.96 2.51 3.47
C VAL A 71 1.66 3.74 2.88
N VAL A 72 1.25 4.95 3.28
CA VAL A 72 1.86 6.18 2.75
C VAL A 72 3.33 6.26 3.16
N ASP A 73 3.66 5.89 4.40
CA ASP A 73 5.03 5.87 4.90
C ASP A 73 5.86 4.76 4.22
N VAL A 74 5.23 3.62 3.94
CA VAL A 74 5.83 2.52 3.15
C VAL A 74 6.19 3.01 1.75
N LEU A 75 5.22 3.57 1.02
CA LEU A 75 5.44 4.10 -0.33
C LEU A 75 6.48 5.22 -0.32
N GLU A 76 6.43 6.12 0.65
CA GLU A 76 7.41 7.20 0.77
C GLU A 76 8.83 6.66 0.91
N THR A 77 9.02 5.67 1.79
CA THR A 77 10.32 5.03 2.04
C THR A 77 10.87 4.40 0.76
N TRP A 78 10.06 3.61 0.06
CA TRP A 78 10.52 2.85 -1.08
C TRP A 78 10.66 3.69 -2.35
N ILE A 79 9.79 4.68 -2.58
CA ILE A 79 9.92 5.62 -3.70
C ILE A 79 11.18 6.48 -3.54
N LYS A 80 11.52 6.91 -2.31
CA LYS A 80 12.78 7.63 -2.05
C LYS A 80 14.00 6.76 -2.37
N LYS A 81 13.93 5.46 -2.07
CA LYS A 81 15.02 4.51 -2.33
C LYS A 81 15.13 4.14 -3.81
N TYR A 82 14.01 4.03 -4.51
CA TYR A 82 13.90 3.65 -5.92
C TYR A 82 13.10 4.70 -6.72
N PRO A 83 13.68 5.89 -6.95
CA PRO A 83 12.99 6.94 -7.69
C PRO A 83 12.76 6.50 -9.14
N GLY A 84 11.53 6.69 -9.65
CA GLY A 84 11.14 6.29 -11.00
C GLY A 84 10.79 4.80 -11.15
N ASP A 85 10.70 4.04 -10.06
CA ASP A 85 10.18 2.68 -10.11
C ASP A 85 8.69 2.69 -10.49
N ILE A 86 8.40 2.11 -11.66
CA ILE A 86 7.07 2.13 -12.27
C ILE A 86 6.05 1.39 -11.40
N LEU A 87 6.44 0.34 -10.67
CA LEU A 87 5.51 -0.42 -9.83
C LEU A 87 5.14 0.38 -8.58
N LEU A 88 6.12 1.03 -7.92
CA LEU A 88 5.85 1.87 -6.75
C LEU A 88 4.99 3.10 -7.10
N GLU A 89 5.24 3.72 -8.24
CA GLU A 89 4.40 4.80 -8.76
C GLU A 89 2.99 4.30 -9.09
N LYS A 90 2.88 3.10 -9.69
CA LYS A 90 1.60 2.46 -10.00
C LYS A 90 0.80 2.13 -8.73
N TRP A 91 1.43 1.62 -7.68
CA TRP A 91 0.76 1.42 -6.38
C TRP A 91 0.20 2.71 -5.82
N THR A 92 0.99 3.78 -5.85
CA THR A 92 0.53 5.10 -5.40
C THR A 92 -0.71 5.56 -6.16
N TYR A 93 -0.70 5.40 -7.48
CA TYR A 93 -1.84 5.75 -8.34
C TYR A 93 -3.06 4.86 -8.08
N ASP A 94 -2.89 3.54 -8.09
CA ASP A 94 -3.99 2.58 -7.95
C ASP A 94 -4.68 2.69 -6.58
N ILE A 95 -3.93 2.92 -5.49
CA ILE A 95 -4.51 3.14 -4.15
C ILE A 95 -5.25 4.48 -4.11
N LEU A 96 -4.69 5.54 -4.70
CA LEU A 96 -5.34 6.85 -4.74
C LEU A 96 -6.66 6.81 -5.50
N GLU A 97 -6.69 6.16 -6.67
CA GLU A 97 -7.92 5.99 -7.45
C GLU A 97 -8.95 5.15 -6.72
N ALA A 98 -8.54 4.07 -6.05
CA ALA A 98 -9.43 3.28 -5.21
C ALA A 98 -10.03 4.12 -4.06
N ALA A 99 -9.22 4.95 -3.39
CA ALA A 99 -9.67 5.81 -2.31
C ALA A 99 -10.60 6.94 -2.77
N ARG A 100 -10.35 7.51 -3.95
CA ARG A 100 -11.22 8.53 -4.58
C ARG A 100 -12.58 7.99 -5.01
N GLY A 101 -12.64 6.71 -5.37
CA GLY A 101 -13.87 6.05 -5.82
C GLY A 101 -14.83 5.61 -4.71
N LEU A 102 -14.49 5.86 -3.44
CA LEU A 102 -15.25 5.47 -2.24
C LEU A 102 -15.97 6.67 -1.61
#